data_AF-A0A417HK51-F1
#
_entry.id   AF-A0A417HK51-F1
#
_cell.length_a   1.000
_cell.length_b   1.000
_cell.length_c   1.000
_cell.angle_alpha   90.00
_cell.angle_beta   90.00
_cell.angle_gamma   90.00
#
_symmetry.space_group_name_H-M   'P 1'
#
loop_
_entity.id
_entity.type
_entity.pdbx_description
1 polymer ?
#
loop_
_entity_poly.entity_id
_entity_poly.type
_entity_poly.pdbx_seq_one_letter_code
_entity_poly.pdbx_strand_id
1 'polypeptide(L)'
;MTSSYKAFDLLSFQLGMAAAFCEMVQQGVKKLALSPPIDQKDLPQLEKALYEVAGHYGVSVWIDSAFLPSQLAREEDLEGKAVALLYRDEQMLTAYRQLKEQRQQLKDQGLSPAECDGAITPALRNLLGYPR
;
A
#
# COMPACT_ATOMS: atom_id res chain seq x y z
N MET A 1 -3.04 12.22 16.70
CA MET A 1 -1.69 12.50 16.16
C MET A 1 -1.13 13.74 16.85
N THR A 2 0.21 13.82 16.93
CA THR A 2 1.04 14.56 17.88
C THR A 2 0.55 15.94 18.33
N SER A 3 -0.24 16.00 19.42
CA SER A 3 -0.64 17.26 20.06
C SER A 3 0.55 18.07 20.60
N SER A 4 1.70 17.43 20.74
CA SER A 4 2.96 18.02 21.18
C SER A 4 3.79 18.66 20.05
N TYR A 5 3.53 18.33 18.78
CA TYR A 5 4.30 18.87 17.66
C TYR A 5 3.54 20.03 17.00
N LYS A 6 4.09 21.25 17.15
CA LYS A 6 3.49 22.45 16.57
C LYS A 6 3.59 22.42 15.05
N ALA A 7 2.55 22.89 14.37
CA ALA A 7 2.47 22.98 12.90
C ALA A 7 2.68 21.64 12.17
N PHE A 8 2.13 20.55 12.70
CA PHE A 8 2.11 19.27 12.01
C PHE A 8 1.25 19.34 10.74
N ASP A 9 1.86 19.04 9.59
CA ASP A 9 1.17 18.85 8.32
C ASP A 9 1.10 17.35 7.98
N LEU A 10 -0.12 16.81 7.93
CA LEU A 10 -0.35 15.39 7.76
C LEU A 10 0.10 14.89 6.38
N LEU A 11 -0.17 15.66 5.32
CA LEU A 11 0.13 15.24 3.96
C LEU A 11 1.65 15.21 3.72
N SER A 12 2.38 16.21 4.22
CA SER A 12 3.85 16.23 4.19
C SER A 12 4.44 15.05 4.98
N PHE A 13 3.84 14.71 6.13
CA PHE A 13 4.26 13.54 6.90
C PHE A 13 4.04 12.23 6.14
N GLN A 14 2.86 12.05 5.52
CA GLN A 14 2.55 10.86 4.72
C GLN A 14 3.45 10.75 3.47
N LEU A 15 3.74 11.86 2.80
CA LEU A 15 4.69 11.91 1.69
C LEU A 15 6.10 11.54 2.14
N GLY A 16 6.54 12.03 3.31
CA GLY A 16 7.81 11.65 3.92
C GLY A 16 7.90 10.16 4.26
N MET A 17 6.81 9.56 4.75
CA MET A 17 6.74 8.10 4.94
C MET A 17 6.89 7.34 3.62
N ALA A 18 6.21 7.78 2.55
CA ALA A 18 6.35 7.17 1.24
C ALA A 18 7.79 7.30 0.69
N ALA A 19 8.45 8.45 0.89
CA ALA A 19 9.84 8.67 0.51
C ALA A 19 10.79 7.67 1.19
N ALA A 20 10.64 7.47 2.50
CA ALA A 20 11.44 6.51 3.25
C ALA A 20 11.28 5.08 2.69
N PHE A 21 10.06 4.68 2.32
CA PHE A 21 9.82 3.37 1.70
C PHE A 21 10.34 3.27 0.26
N CYS A 22 10.36 4.37 -0.51
CA CYS A 22 11.02 4.39 -1.82
C CYS A 22 12.51 4.06 -1.67
N GLU A 23 13.20 4.62 -0.68
CA GLU A 23 14.60 4.28 -0.40
C GLU A 23 14.77 2.79 -0.07
N MET A 24 13.90 2.22 0.78
CA MET A 24 13.95 0.79 1.12
C MET A 24 13.75 -0.12 -0.11
N VAL A 25 12.88 0.27 -1.04
CA VAL A 25 12.65 -0.47 -2.29
C VAL A 25 13.85 -0.32 -3.23
N GLN A 26 14.41 0.88 -3.34
CA GLN A 26 15.58 1.19 -4.16
C GLN A 26 16.84 0.45 -3.67
N GLN A 27 17.03 0.31 -2.36
CA GLN A 27 18.14 -0.45 -1.77
C GLN A 27 17.90 -1.97 -1.79
N GLY A 28 16.73 -2.44 -2.23
CA GLY A 28 16.40 -3.86 -2.29
C GLY A 28 16.07 -4.48 -0.93
N VAL A 29 15.94 -3.67 0.12
CA VAL A 29 15.46 -4.10 1.45
C VAL A 29 13.99 -4.54 1.35
N LYS A 30 13.21 -3.87 0.51
CA LYS A 30 11.81 -4.21 0.21
C LYS A 30 11.66 -4.52 -1.28
N LYS A 31 10.92 -5.58 -1.61
CA LYS A 31 10.53 -5.88 -2.99
C LYS A 31 9.33 -5.04 -3.43
N LEU A 32 8.38 -4.90 -2.51
CA LEU A 32 7.20 -4.04 -2.59
C LEU A 32 7.06 -3.31 -1.25
N ALA A 33 6.69 -2.04 -1.28
CA ALA A 33 6.28 -1.29 -0.10
C ALA A 33 4.95 -0.57 -0.34
N LEU A 34 4.31 -0.13 0.74
CA LEU A 34 3.05 0.59 0.73
C LEU A 34 3.27 1.98 1.32
N SER A 35 2.63 3.00 0.76
CA SER A 35 2.43 4.26 1.48
C SER A 35 1.51 4.03 2.70
N PRO A 36 1.45 4.97 3.65
CA PRO A 36 0.30 5.03 4.53
C PRO A 36 -1.00 5.12 3.71
N PRO A 37 -2.14 4.66 4.25
CA PRO A 37 -3.45 4.95 3.67
C PRO A 37 -3.68 6.47 3.58
N ILE A 38 -4.08 6.95 2.42
CA ILE A 38 -4.33 8.36 2.09
C ILE A 38 -5.84 8.51 1.87
N ASP A 39 -6.48 9.48 2.51
CA ASP A 39 -7.90 9.76 2.23
C ASP A 39 -8.05 10.14 0.74
N GLN A 40 -9.00 9.55 0.04
CA GLN A 40 -9.17 9.77 -1.40
C GLN A 40 -9.40 11.25 -1.76
N LYS A 41 -10.00 12.03 -0.84
CA LYS A 41 -10.19 13.48 -1.00
C LYS A 41 -8.86 14.26 -1.09
N ASP A 42 -7.81 13.75 -0.45
CA ASP A 42 -6.49 14.39 -0.36
C ASP A 42 -5.54 13.88 -1.45
N LEU A 43 -5.88 12.77 -2.12
CA LEU A 43 -5.07 12.16 -3.17
C LEU A 43 -4.71 13.12 -4.32
N PRO A 44 -5.61 13.98 -4.83
CA PRO A 44 -5.26 14.92 -5.91
C PRO A 44 -4.12 15.88 -5.53
N GLN A 45 -3.94 16.17 -4.24
CA GLN A 45 -2.86 17.03 -3.75
C GLN A 45 -1.53 16.29 -3.61
N LEU A 46 -1.57 14.97 -3.35
CA LEU A 46 -0.39 14.14 -3.11
C LEU A 46 0.11 13.39 -4.35
N GLU A 47 -0.76 13.06 -5.30
CA GLU A 47 -0.46 12.14 -6.39
C GLU A 47 0.78 12.56 -7.19
N LYS A 48 0.83 13.82 -7.63
CA LYS A 48 1.99 14.35 -8.36
C LYS A 48 3.27 14.27 -7.53
N ALA A 49 3.20 14.64 -6.25
CA ALA A 49 4.34 14.62 -5.35
C ALA A 49 4.83 13.19 -5.06
N LEU A 50 3.93 12.21 -4.98
CA LEU A 50 4.29 10.79 -4.84
C LEU A 50 5.10 10.30 -6.05
N TYR A 51 4.66 10.63 -7.27
CA TYR A 51 5.41 10.28 -8.48
C TYR A 51 6.77 10.97 -8.56
N GLU A 52 6.85 12.27 -8.20
CA GLU A 52 8.11 13.01 -8.17
C GLU A 52 9.10 12.40 -7.17
N VAL A 53 8.65 12.17 -5.93
CA VAL A 53 9.46 11.53 -4.88
C VAL A 53 9.92 10.15 -5.30
N ALA A 54 9.02 9.27 -5.75
CA ALA A 54 9.42 7.92 -6.16
C ALA A 54 10.37 7.93 -7.37
N GLY A 55 10.16 8.86 -8.31
CA GLY A 55 11.04 9.09 -9.45
C GLY A 55 12.48 9.44 -9.05
N HIS A 56 12.68 10.23 -7.99
CA HIS A 56 14.02 10.52 -7.45
C HIS A 56 14.78 9.27 -6.98
N TYR A 57 14.07 8.21 -6.58
CA TYR A 57 14.65 6.93 -6.19
C TYR A 57 14.65 5.88 -7.33
N GLY A 58 14.15 6.22 -8.52
CA GLY A 58 13.94 5.24 -9.59
C GLY A 58 12.95 4.14 -9.20
N VAL A 59 11.93 4.49 -8.43
CA VAL A 59 10.86 3.62 -7.95
C VAL A 59 9.57 3.96 -8.68
N SER A 60 8.84 2.93 -9.11
CA SER A 60 7.52 3.05 -9.72
C SER A 60 6.43 3.13 -8.65
N VAL A 61 5.35 3.83 -8.99
CA VAL A 61 4.17 3.97 -8.12
C VAL A 61 2.94 3.46 -8.86
N TRP A 62 2.11 2.69 -8.17
CA TRP A 62 0.75 2.40 -8.62
C TRP A 62 -0.22 2.66 -7.48
N ILE A 63 -1.21 3.52 -7.70
CA ILE A 63 -2.16 3.91 -6.66
C ILE A 63 -3.36 2.99 -6.70
N ASP A 64 -3.60 2.28 -5.60
CA ASP A 64 -4.78 1.48 -5.39
C ASP A 64 -5.84 2.28 -4.65
N SER A 65 -6.90 2.69 -5.34
CA SER A 65 -8.04 3.40 -4.74
C SER A 65 -8.96 2.50 -3.92
N ALA A 66 -8.82 1.18 -4.04
CA ALA A 66 -9.59 0.19 -3.30
C ALA A 66 -8.65 -0.90 -2.81
N PHE A 67 -7.77 -0.53 -1.89
CA PHE A 67 -6.71 -1.41 -1.39
C PHE A 67 -7.28 -2.73 -0.85
N LEU A 68 -6.57 -3.82 -1.14
CA LEU A 68 -6.90 -5.18 -0.75
C LEU A 68 -7.06 -5.33 0.78
N PRO A 69 -8.27 -5.62 1.30
CA PRO A 69 -8.44 -5.98 2.70
C PRO A 69 -7.74 -7.31 3.03
N SER A 70 -7.16 -7.39 4.22
CA SER A 70 -6.45 -8.57 4.70
C SER A 70 -6.37 -8.56 6.23
N GLN A 71 -5.75 -9.58 6.84
CA GLN A 71 -5.47 -9.53 8.28
C GLN A 71 -4.41 -8.48 8.67
N LEU A 72 -3.73 -7.85 7.70
CA LEU A 72 -2.82 -6.72 7.94
C LEU A 72 -3.55 -5.37 8.03
N ALA A 73 -4.69 -5.25 7.35
CA ALA A 73 -5.48 -4.03 7.29
C ALA A 73 -6.94 -4.41 7.00
N ARG A 74 -7.82 -4.14 7.96
CA ARG A 74 -9.24 -4.47 7.84
C ARG A 74 -9.92 -3.52 6.87
N GLU A 75 -11.00 -3.98 6.25
CA GLU A 75 -11.75 -3.20 5.26
C GLU A 75 -12.22 -1.83 5.81
N GLU A 76 -12.71 -1.80 7.06
CA GLU A 76 -13.12 -0.56 7.74
C GLU A 76 -11.99 0.47 7.90
N ASP A 77 -10.74 0.02 8.01
CA ASP A 77 -9.58 0.90 8.17
C ASP A 77 -9.14 1.52 6.82
N LEU A 78 -9.61 0.93 5.71
CA LEU A 78 -9.27 1.26 4.32
C LEU A 78 -10.40 1.97 3.57
N GLU A 79 -11.61 2.00 4.12
CA GLU A 79 -12.76 2.63 3.49
C GLU A 79 -12.49 4.11 3.17
N GLY A 80 -12.74 4.52 1.93
CA GLY A 80 -12.49 5.87 1.45
C GLY A 80 -11.02 6.26 1.32
N LYS A 81 -10.10 5.29 1.39
CA LYS A 81 -8.65 5.53 1.30
C LYS A 81 -8.03 4.86 0.08
N ALA A 82 -6.96 5.48 -0.41
CA ALA A 82 -6.07 4.93 -1.41
C ALA A 82 -4.73 4.55 -0.76
N VAL A 83 -4.04 3.58 -1.36
CA VAL A 83 -2.69 3.18 -0.95
C VAL A 83 -1.81 3.16 -2.19
N ALA A 84 -0.68 3.85 -2.14
CA ALA A 84 0.32 3.79 -3.19
C ALA A 84 1.24 2.58 -2.97
N LEU A 85 1.35 1.74 -3.99
CA LEU A 85 2.30 0.64 -4.07
C LEU A 85 3.60 1.16 -4.67
N LEU A 86 4.71 0.91 -3.99
CA LEU A 86 6.05 1.36 -4.34
C LEU A 86 6.89 0.13 -4.73
N TYR A 87 7.35 0.06 -5.97
CA TYR A 87 8.02 -1.13 -6.52
C TYR A 87 9.04 -0.76 -7.61
N ARG A 88 9.95 -1.68 -7.94
CA ARG A 88 10.85 -1.55 -9.11
C ARG A 88 10.62 -2.65 -10.15
N ASP A 89 10.23 -3.83 -9.70
CA ASP A 89 9.97 -4.97 -10.56
C ASP A 89 8.46 -5.10 -10.77
N GLU A 90 8.01 -5.00 -12.02
CA GLU A 90 6.61 -5.16 -12.44
C GLU A 90 6.01 -6.50 -11.99
N GLN A 91 6.84 -7.52 -11.76
CA GLN A 91 6.39 -8.80 -11.19
C GLN A 91 5.77 -8.61 -9.81
N MET A 92 6.24 -7.63 -9.01
CA MET A 92 5.68 -7.38 -7.68
C MET A 92 4.29 -6.77 -7.75
N LEU A 93 4.05 -5.85 -8.70
CA LEU A 93 2.72 -5.31 -8.96
C LEU A 93 1.79 -6.40 -9.52
N THR A 94 2.30 -7.25 -10.41
CA THR A 94 1.55 -8.38 -10.97
C THR A 94 1.13 -9.36 -9.88
N ALA A 95 2.06 -9.75 -9.00
CA ALA A 95 1.76 -10.63 -7.85
C ALA A 95 0.72 -10.00 -6.91
N TYR A 96 0.80 -8.69 -6.64
CA TYR A 96 -0.21 -8.00 -5.86
C TYR A 96 -1.60 -8.05 -6.52
N ARG A 97 -1.69 -7.77 -7.82
CA ARG A 97 -2.96 -7.81 -8.57
C ARG A 97 -3.57 -9.21 -8.58
N GLN A 98 -2.75 -10.26 -8.72
CA GLN A 98 -3.19 -11.65 -8.59
C GLN A 98 -3.78 -11.94 -7.21
N LEU A 99 -3.26 -11.37 -6.13
CA LEU A 99 -3.86 -11.50 -4.80
C LEU A 99 -5.24 -10.83 -4.72
N LYS A 100 -5.42 -9.68 -5.39
CA LYS A 100 -6.74 -9.04 -5.49
C LYS A 100 -7.74 -9.93 -6.22
N GLU A 101 -7.34 -10.48 -7.36
CA GLU A 101 -8.17 -11.39 -8.15
C GLU A 101 -8.51 -12.66 -7.36
N GLN A 102 -7.52 -13.26 -6.69
CA GLN A 102 -7.72 -14.44 -5.85
C GLN A 102 -8.73 -14.15 -4.73
N ARG A 103 -8.59 -13.01 -4.03
CA ARG A 103 -9.54 -12.64 -2.97
C ARG A 103 -10.95 -12.47 -3.53
N GLN A 104 -11.08 -11.86 -4.70
CA GLN A 104 -12.38 -11.70 -5.36
C GLN A 104 -13.00 -13.06 -5.73
N GLN A 105 -12.22 -13.98 -6.26
CA GLN A 105 -12.69 -15.34 -6.59
C GLN A 105 -13.18 -16.10 -5.35
N LEU A 106 -12.48 -15.99 -4.22
CA LEU A 106 -12.91 -16.61 -2.95
C LEU A 106 -14.24 -16.02 -2.48
N LYS A 107 -14.42 -14.70 -2.62
CA LYS A 107 -15.69 -14.03 -2.31
C LYS A 107 -16.82 -14.52 -3.24
N ASP A 108 -16.54 -14.67 -4.53
CA ASP A 108 -17.51 -15.17 -5.51
C ASP A 108 -17.88 -16.65 -5.28
N GLN A 109 -17.01 -17.42 -4.63
CA GLN A 109 -17.26 -18.79 -4.16
C GLN A 109 -18.08 -18.84 -2.86
N GLY A 110 -18.43 -17.69 -2.28
CA GLY A 110 -19.26 -17.59 -1.08
C GLY A 110 -18.51 -17.73 0.25
N LEU A 111 -17.17 -17.65 0.24
CA LEU A 111 -16.41 -17.62 1.48
C LEU A 111 -16.67 -16.32 2.25
N SER A 112 -16.61 -16.39 3.58
CA SER A 112 -16.71 -15.21 4.42
C SER A 112 -15.52 -14.26 4.21
N PRO A 113 -15.66 -12.95 4.51
CA PRO A 113 -14.55 -12.00 4.42
C PRO A 113 -13.31 -12.46 5.20
N ALA A 114 -13.49 -13.02 6.40
CA ALA A 114 -12.39 -13.50 7.23
C ALA A 114 -11.61 -14.66 6.60
N GLU A 115 -12.31 -15.58 5.93
CA GLU A 115 -11.69 -16.69 5.20
C GLU A 115 -10.95 -16.20 3.95
N CYS A 116 -11.56 -15.26 3.21
CA CYS A 116 -10.92 -14.63 2.05
C CYS A 116 -9.62 -13.91 2.44
N ASP A 117 -9.67 -13.10 3.51
CA ASP A 117 -8.54 -12.34 4.02
C ASP A 117 -7.43 -13.27 4.55
N GLY A 118 -7.82 -14.33 5.28
CA GLY A 118 -6.89 -15.34 5.80
C GLY A 118 -6.16 -16.09 4.69
N ALA A 119 -6.83 -16.40 3.58
CA ALA A 119 -6.23 -17.11 2.46
C ALA A 119 -5.13 -16.31 1.73
N ILE A 120 -5.30 -15.00 1.58
CA ILE A 120 -4.35 -14.15 0.83
C ILE A 120 -3.26 -13.52 1.73
N THR A 121 -3.50 -13.42 3.04
CA THR A 121 -2.58 -12.73 3.98
C THR A 121 -1.16 -13.30 3.96
N PRO A 122 -0.92 -14.63 3.99
CA PRO A 122 0.44 -15.16 3.98
C PRO A 122 1.25 -14.73 2.76
N ALA A 123 0.62 -14.72 1.58
CA ALA A 123 1.26 -14.29 0.35
C ALA A 123 1.49 -12.77 0.32
N LEU A 124 0.53 -11.97 0.80
CA LEU A 124 0.70 -10.52 0.95
C LEU A 124 1.84 -10.18 1.93
N ARG A 125 1.94 -10.88 3.07
CA ARG A 125 3.03 -10.74 4.03
C ARG A 125 4.39 -11.03 3.40
N ASN A 126 4.49 -12.11 2.64
CA ASN A 126 5.72 -12.47 1.92
C ASN A 126 6.09 -11.41 0.88
N LEU A 127 5.11 -10.86 0.15
CA LEU A 127 5.33 -9.79 -0.84
C LEU A 127 5.86 -8.50 -0.19
N LEU A 128 5.36 -8.17 1.00
CA LEU A 128 5.78 -7.00 1.80
C LEU A 128 7.05 -7.24 2.65
N GLY A 129 7.63 -8.44 2.58
CA GLY A 129 8.86 -8.80 3.28
C GLY A 129 8.71 -8.94 4.79
N TYR A 130 7.53 -9.36 5.28
CA TYR A 130 7.38 -9.75 6.69
C TYR A 130 8.10 -11.07 6.98
N PRO A 131 8.64 -11.25 8.20
CA PRO A 131 9.20 -12.54 8.62
C PRO A 131 8.12 -13.64 8.61
N ARG A 132 8.58 -14.86 8.33
CA ARG A 132 7.78 -16.09 8.36
C ARG A 132 7.62 -16.60 9.77
#